data_AF-A0A0F9G026-F1
#
_entry.id   AF-A0A0F9G026-F1
#
_cell.length_a   1.000
_cell.length_b   1.000
_cell.length_c   1.000
_cell.angle_alpha   90.00
_cell.angle_beta   90.00
_cell.angle_gamma   90.00
#
_symmetry.space_group_name_H-M   'P 1'
#
loop_
_entity.id
_entity.type
_entity.pdbx_description
1 polymer ?
#
loop_
_entity_poly.entity_id
_entity_poly.type
_entity_poly.pdbx_seq_one_letter_code
_entity_poly.pdbx_strand_id
1 'polypeptide(L)'
;MELTRKESIDLSKELWTWLAETGGRKEDWPEWERFGGLHEIREYDAIECRAVVNLCFLCEEVKLNCYKCSYWLKFGNCKISDKPLTNWFKAKTEPDKKKYAQMFLDRLNQLEVKE
;
A
#
# COMPACT_ATOMS: atom_id res chain seq x y z
N MET A 1 2.96 15.19 -6.29
CA MET A 1 1.72 15.59 -5.61
C MET A 1 1.81 15.04 -4.19
N GLU A 2 1.60 15.86 -3.17
CA GLU A 2 1.60 15.40 -1.77
C GLU A 2 0.17 15.01 -1.40
N LEU A 3 -0.08 13.74 -1.13
CA LEU A 3 -1.38 13.26 -0.67
C LEU A 3 -1.55 13.58 0.82
N THR A 4 -2.73 14.06 1.20
CA THR A 4 -3.09 14.12 2.62
C THR A 4 -3.26 12.71 3.19
N ARG A 5 -3.21 12.59 4.54
CA ARG A 5 -3.47 11.31 5.22
C ARG A 5 -4.79 10.67 4.78
N LYS A 6 -5.85 11.45 4.68
CA LYS A 6 -7.17 10.98 4.27
C LYS A 6 -7.14 10.45 2.85
N GLU A 7 -6.62 11.24 1.90
CA GLU A 7 -6.51 10.83 0.49
C GLU A 7 -5.64 9.57 0.34
N SER A 8 -4.53 9.47 1.05
CA SER A 8 -3.67 8.29 1.04
C SER A 8 -4.38 7.03 1.55
N ILE A 9 -5.21 7.15 2.58
CA ILE A 9 -6.00 6.03 3.11
C ILE A 9 -7.09 5.65 2.11
N ASP A 10 -7.83 6.62 1.58
CA ASP A 10 -8.94 6.39 0.67
C ASP A 10 -8.48 5.77 -0.65
N LEU A 11 -7.45 6.33 -1.29
CA LEU A 11 -6.83 5.74 -2.49
C LEU A 11 -6.27 4.34 -2.21
N SER A 12 -5.71 4.11 -1.01
CA SER A 12 -5.29 2.76 -0.63
C SER A 12 -6.49 1.82 -0.58
N LYS A 13 -7.59 2.20 0.05
CA LYS A 13 -8.79 1.37 0.12
C LYS A 13 -9.33 1.08 -1.28
N GLU A 14 -9.39 2.06 -2.17
CA GLU A 14 -9.88 1.88 -3.55
C GLU A 14 -9.03 0.86 -4.32
N LEU A 15 -7.70 1.03 -4.32
CA LEU A 15 -6.79 0.08 -4.97
C LEU A 15 -6.93 -1.34 -4.38
N TRP A 16 -6.96 -1.45 -3.05
CA TRP A 16 -6.99 -2.76 -2.39
C TRP A 16 -8.36 -3.44 -2.46
N THR A 17 -9.44 -2.68 -2.62
CA THR A 17 -10.78 -3.20 -2.99
C THR A 17 -10.73 -3.84 -4.36
N TRP A 18 -10.23 -3.11 -5.36
CA TRP A 18 -10.10 -3.63 -6.72
C TRP A 18 -9.21 -4.88 -6.78
N LEU A 19 -8.10 -4.91 -6.03
CA LEU A 19 -7.23 -6.08 -5.95
C LEU A 19 -7.88 -7.27 -5.23
N ALA A 20 -8.73 -7.04 -4.24
CA ALA A 20 -9.48 -8.11 -3.57
C ALA A 20 -10.54 -8.73 -4.50
N GLU A 21 -11.11 -7.95 -5.42
CA GLU A 21 -12.09 -8.41 -6.39
C GLU A 21 -11.45 -9.11 -7.60
N THR A 22 -10.31 -8.60 -8.08
CA THR A 22 -9.70 -9.05 -9.34
C THR A 22 -8.49 -9.97 -9.15
N GLY A 23 -7.73 -9.82 -8.06
CA GLY A 23 -6.44 -10.50 -7.90
C GLY A 23 -5.39 -10.08 -8.93
N GLY A 24 -5.63 -8.97 -9.63
CA GLY A 24 -4.78 -8.46 -10.71
C GLY A 24 -3.43 -7.92 -10.23
N ARG A 25 -2.69 -7.30 -11.16
CA ARG A 25 -1.50 -6.52 -10.80
C ARG A 25 -1.92 -5.09 -10.46
N LYS A 26 -1.12 -4.38 -9.66
CA LYS A 26 -1.44 -3.00 -9.27
C LYS A 26 -1.52 -2.08 -10.49
N GLU A 27 -0.64 -2.33 -11.46
CA GLU A 27 -0.52 -1.57 -12.70
C GLU A 27 -1.76 -1.68 -13.60
N ASP A 28 -2.61 -2.67 -13.36
CA ASP A 28 -3.85 -2.90 -14.10
C ASP A 28 -5.06 -2.21 -13.43
N TRP A 29 -4.87 -1.54 -12.28
CA TRP A 29 -5.94 -0.76 -11.63
C TRP A 29 -6.36 0.43 -12.51
N PRO A 30 -7.65 0.71 -12.73
CA PRO A 30 -8.08 1.74 -13.67
C PRO A 30 -7.52 3.15 -13.42
N GLU A 31 -7.31 3.50 -12.14
CA GLU A 31 -6.76 4.80 -11.76
C GLU A 31 -5.21 4.80 -11.67
N TRP A 32 -4.55 3.74 -12.13
CA TRP A 32 -3.09 3.60 -12.07
C TRP A 32 -2.36 4.66 -12.89
N GLU A 33 -2.88 5.04 -14.07
CA GLU A 33 -2.26 6.11 -14.88
C GLU A 33 -2.28 7.46 -14.15
N ARG A 34 -3.35 7.72 -13.38
CA ARG A 34 -3.54 8.97 -12.65
C ARG A 34 -2.75 9.04 -11.35
N PHE A 35 -2.69 7.94 -10.60
CA PHE A 35 -2.10 7.91 -9.26
C PHE A 35 -0.98 6.89 -9.07
N GLY A 36 -0.97 5.79 -9.82
CA GLY A 36 0.03 4.73 -9.71
C GLY A 36 1.43 5.13 -10.19
N GLY A 37 1.53 6.20 -11.00
CA GLY A 37 2.78 6.85 -11.39
C GLY A 37 3.31 7.88 -10.38
N LEU A 38 2.67 8.07 -9.23
CA LEU A 38 3.14 8.97 -8.15
C LEU A 38 4.34 8.40 -7.41
N HIS A 39 5.42 8.02 -8.10
CA HIS A 39 6.64 7.53 -7.47
C HIS A 39 7.85 8.05 -8.24
N GLU A 40 8.13 9.35 -8.11
CA GLU A 40 9.47 9.87 -8.40
C GLU A 40 10.42 9.13 -7.44
N ILE A 41 11.17 8.15 -7.95
CA ILE A 41 12.33 7.60 -7.25
C ILE A 41 13.33 8.74 -7.15
N ARG A 42 13.19 9.57 -6.11
CA ARG A 42 14.26 10.45 -5.71
C ARG A 42 15.35 9.54 -5.18
N GLU A 43 16.45 9.45 -5.94
CA GLU A 43 17.71 8.91 -5.45
C GLU A 43 18.00 9.54 -4.09
N TYR A 44 17.67 8.85 -3.01
CA TYR A 44 18.05 9.26 -1.68
C TYR A 44 18.46 8.02 -0.89
N ASP A 45 19.65 8.15 -0.29
CA ASP A 45 20.41 7.21 0.53
C ASP A 45 19.68 6.73 1.80
N ALA A 46 18.46 6.23 1.69
CA ALA A 46 17.90 5.38 2.73
C ALA A 46 18.51 3.98 2.55
N ILE A 47 19.68 3.77 3.16
CA ILE A 47 20.39 2.48 3.26
C ILE A 47 19.48 1.34 3.77
N GLU A 48 18.35 1.65 4.42
CA GLU A 48 17.35 0.68 4.90
C GLU A 48 16.10 0.55 4.00
N CYS A 49 15.96 1.35 2.95
CA CYS A 49 14.85 1.33 1.99
C CYS A 49 15.33 1.17 0.54
N ARG A 50 16.44 0.46 0.30
CA ARG A 50 16.89 0.17 -1.06
C ARG A 50 15.92 -0.80 -1.75
N ALA A 51 15.45 -0.38 -2.94
CA ALA A 51 14.48 -1.04 -3.82
C ALA A 51 13.00 -1.02 -3.34
N VAL A 52 12.47 0.14 -3.00
CA VAL A 52 11.01 0.31 -2.80
C VAL A 52 10.33 0.56 -4.15
N VAL A 53 10.28 -0.48 -4.97
CA VAL A 53 9.26 -0.57 -6.01
C VAL A 53 7.93 -0.76 -5.27
N ASN A 54 7.06 0.24 -5.33
CA ASN A 54 5.60 0.16 -5.10
C ASN A 54 5.12 -0.29 -3.71
N LEU A 55 5.13 0.59 -2.70
CA LEU A 55 4.28 0.40 -1.52
C LEU A 55 3.20 1.49 -1.44
N CYS A 56 1.99 1.07 -1.07
CA CYS A 56 0.69 1.77 -1.17
C CYS A 56 0.71 3.28 -0.92
N PHE A 57 -0.36 4.00 -1.31
CA PHE A 57 -0.50 5.45 -1.14
C PHE A 57 -0.20 6.01 0.27
N LEU A 58 -0.26 5.19 1.32
CA LEU A 58 0.21 5.54 2.66
C LEU A 58 1.73 5.84 2.75
N CYS A 59 2.54 5.36 1.82
CA CYS A 59 3.97 5.64 1.76
C CYS A 59 4.25 7.06 1.22
N GLU A 60 3.35 7.58 0.38
CA GLU A 60 3.39 8.95 -0.11
C GLU A 60 3.05 9.95 1.01
N GLU A 61 2.09 9.64 1.89
CA GLU A 61 1.73 10.44 3.07
C GLU A 61 2.98 10.81 3.91
N VAL A 62 3.88 9.83 4.08
CA VAL A 62 4.98 9.93 5.04
C VAL A 62 6.36 10.02 4.40
N LYS A 63 6.44 10.18 3.07
CA LYS A 63 7.70 10.25 2.31
C LYS A 63 8.67 9.13 2.71
N LEU A 64 8.19 7.89 2.73
CA LEU A 64 8.93 6.67 3.12
C LEU A 64 9.35 6.59 4.60
N ASN A 65 8.94 7.54 5.44
CA ASN A 65 9.12 7.47 6.88
C ASN A 65 8.10 6.50 7.52
N CYS A 66 8.39 5.20 7.40
CA CYS A 66 7.45 4.14 7.72
C CYS A 66 6.89 4.21 9.14
N TYR A 67 7.66 4.64 10.14
CA TYR A 67 7.18 4.72 11.52
C TYR A 67 6.10 5.79 11.75
N LYS A 68 5.95 6.74 10.82
CA LYS A 68 4.88 7.74 10.84
C LYS A 68 3.63 7.31 10.08
N CYS A 69 3.71 6.22 9.30
CA CYS A 69 2.62 5.74 8.46
C CYS A 69 1.42 5.35 9.33
N SER A 70 0.22 5.78 8.94
CA SER A 70 -1.03 5.45 9.64
C SER A 70 -1.21 3.94 9.86
N TYR A 71 -0.80 3.11 8.89
CA TYR A 71 -0.79 1.66 9.05
C TYR A 71 0.23 1.18 10.08
N TRP A 72 1.45 1.71 10.04
CA TRP A 72 2.50 1.31 10.97
C TRP A 72 2.12 1.62 12.41
N LEU A 73 1.58 2.81 12.66
CA LEU A 73 1.17 3.24 14.00
C LEU A 73 0.15 2.28 14.64
N LYS A 74 -0.70 1.64 13.83
CA LYS A 74 -1.73 0.71 14.33
C LYS A 74 -1.33 -0.77 14.28
N PHE A 75 -0.61 -1.20 13.24
CA PHE A 75 -0.37 -2.62 12.95
C PHE A 75 1.12 -3.03 12.87
N GLY A 76 2.01 -2.05 13.03
CA GLY A 76 3.45 -2.19 12.85
C GLY A 76 3.86 -2.32 11.37
N ASN A 77 5.09 -2.77 11.16
CA ASN A 77 5.68 -2.90 9.83
C ASN A 77 4.86 -3.78 8.89
N CYS A 78 4.51 -3.25 7.71
CA CYS A 78 3.72 -3.92 6.69
C CYS A 78 4.51 -4.94 5.83
N LYS A 79 5.85 -4.88 5.86
CA LYS A 79 6.78 -5.72 5.07
C LYS A 79 7.34 -6.94 5.83
N ILE A 80 6.79 -7.31 6.98
CA ILE A 80 7.19 -8.53 7.71
C ILE A 80 6.54 -9.78 7.07
N SER A 81 7.20 -10.93 7.15
CA SER A 81 6.86 -12.19 6.46
C SER A 81 5.46 -12.74 6.71
N ASP A 82 4.80 -12.35 7.80
CA ASP A 82 3.46 -12.78 8.22
C ASP A 82 2.35 -11.79 7.86
N LYS A 83 2.69 -10.62 7.30
CA LYS A 83 1.72 -9.56 7.02
C LYS A 83 1.02 -9.79 5.68
N PRO A 84 -0.26 -9.39 5.56
CA PRO A 84 -1.05 -9.56 4.34
C PRO A 84 -0.35 -8.98 3.09
N LEU A 85 0.25 -7.80 3.20
CA LEU A 85 0.97 -7.16 2.09
C LEU A 85 2.13 -8.03 1.58
N THR A 86 2.97 -8.54 2.49
CA THR A 86 4.09 -9.42 2.13
C THR A 86 3.59 -10.73 1.51
N ASN A 87 2.52 -11.30 2.06
CA ASN A 87 1.94 -12.53 1.51
C ASN A 87 1.28 -12.29 0.14
N TRP A 88 0.68 -11.13 -0.08
CA TRP A 88 0.15 -10.72 -1.39
C TRP A 88 1.26 -10.66 -2.44
N PHE A 89 2.43 -10.08 -2.12
CA PHE A 89 3.58 -10.07 -3.04
C PHE A 89 4.14 -11.47 -3.34
N LYS A 90 4.05 -12.39 -2.37
CA LYS A 90 4.51 -13.78 -2.52
C LYS A 90 3.48 -14.69 -3.20
N ALA A 91 2.22 -14.26 -3.28
CA ALA A 91 1.13 -15.04 -3.82
C ALA A 91 1.33 -15.30 -5.31
N LYS A 92 1.25 -16.57 -5.70
CA LYS A 92 1.42 -17.02 -7.08
C LYS A 92 0.10 -17.23 -7.82
N THR A 93 -1.01 -17.28 -7.09
CA THR A 93 -2.33 -17.57 -7.62
C THR A 93 -3.25 -16.37 -7.43
N GLU A 94 -4.22 -16.21 -8.34
CA GLU A 94 -5.24 -15.17 -8.22
C GLU A 94 -6.07 -15.31 -6.93
N PRO A 95 -6.53 -16.52 -6.51
CA PRO A 95 -7.25 -16.67 -5.25
C PRO A 95 -6.44 -16.22 -4.02
N ASP A 96 -5.14 -16.55 -3.96
CA ASP A 96 -4.28 -16.11 -2.86
C ASP A 96 -4.08 -14.59 -2.88
N LYS A 97 -3.91 -13.99 -4.07
CA LYS A 97 -3.84 -12.54 -4.20
C LYS A 97 -5.12 -11.87 -3.70
N LYS A 98 -6.30 -12.34 -4.12
CA LYS A 98 -7.59 -11.82 -3.64
C LYS A 98 -7.71 -11.93 -2.12
N LYS A 99 -7.38 -13.10 -1.57
CA LYS A 99 -7.38 -13.36 -0.12
C LYS A 99 -6.49 -12.37 0.65
N TYR A 100 -5.23 -12.23 0.26
CA TYR A 100 -4.30 -11.36 0.98
C TYR A 100 -4.59 -9.87 0.75
N ALA A 101 -5.13 -9.51 -0.42
CA ALA A 101 -5.62 -8.16 -0.68
C ALA A 101 -6.80 -7.81 0.24
N GLN A 102 -7.77 -8.72 0.38
CA GLN A 102 -8.90 -8.55 1.31
C GLN A 102 -8.41 -8.39 2.75
N MET A 103 -7.50 -9.26 3.22
CA MET A 103 -6.93 -9.15 4.56
C MET A 103 -6.18 -7.83 4.79
N PHE A 104 -5.58 -7.25 3.75
CA PHE A 104 -4.94 -5.93 3.84
C PHE A 104 -5.99 -4.81 3.88
N LEU A 105 -7.02 -4.89 3.03
CA LEU A 105 -8.15 -3.97 2.99
C LEU A 105 -8.89 -3.91 4.34
N ASP A 106 -9.13 -5.06 4.97
CA ASP A 106 -9.77 -5.13 6.30
C ASP A 106 -8.99 -4.34 7.35
N ARG A 107 -7.66 -4.28 7.24
CA ARG A 107 -6.80 -3.46 8.11
C ARG A 107 -6.85 -1.99 7.73
N LEU A 108 -6.89 -1.66 6.44
CA LEU A 108 -7.09 -0.28 5.99
C LEU A 108 -8.43 0.30 6.47
N ASN A 109 -9.49 -0.52 6.48
CA ASN A 109 -10.82 -0.14 6.98
C ASN A 109 -10.85 0.14 8.48
N GLN A 110 -9.89 -0.39 9.23
CA GLN A 110 -9.72 -0.09 10.64
C GLN A 110 -8.89 1.19 10.88
N LEU A 111 -8.31 1.82 9.87
CA LEU A 111 -7.62 3.09 10.05
C LEU A 111 -8.65 4.21 10.26
N GLU A 112 -8.55 4.88 11.39
CA GLU A 112 -9.34 6.08 11.69
C GLU A 112 -8.67 7.29 11.04
N VAL A 113 -9.43 8.09 10.31
CA VAL A 113 -8.99 9.42 9.89
C VAL A 113 -9.22 10.35 11.08
N LYS A 114 -8.20 10.56 11.91
CA LYS A 114 -8.21 11.65 12.89
C LYS A 114 -7.68 12.89 12.18
N GLU A 115 -8.58 13.85 11.95
CA GLU A 115 -8.30 15.18 11.39
C GLU A 115 -7.33 15.98 12.27
#